data_AF-A0A9W8TSS6-F1
#
_entry.id   AF-A0A9W8TSS6-F1
#
_cell.length_a   1.000
_cell.length_b   1.000
_cell.length_c   1.000
_cell.angle_alpha   90.00
_cell.angle_beta   90.00
_cell.angle_gamma   90.00
#
_symmetry.space_group_name_H-M   'P 1'
#
loop_
_entity.id
_entity.type
_entity.pdbx_description
1 polymer ?
#
loop_
_entity_poly.entity_id
_entity_poly.type
_entity_poly.pdbx_seq_one_letter_code
_entity_poly.pdbx_strand_id
1 'polypeptide(L)' 'VTFTLQPEIPEYTVPYLDDVNVKGPPTRYELSGGGFECIATNAGIRRFIWEHLQNVNRILTR' A
#
# COMPACT_ATOMS: atom_id res chain seq x y z
N VAL A 1 4.83 -8.36 13.83
CA VAL A 1 6.27 -7.98 13.81
C VAL A 1 6.57 -7.00 14.92
N THR A 2 5.94 -5.82 14.93
CA THR A 2 6.26 -4.73 15.89
C THR A 2 6.17 -5.14 17.36
N PHE A 3 5.12 -5.84 17.77
CA PHE A 3 4.94 -6.21 19.19
C PHE A 3 5.91 -7.31 19.66
N THR A 4 6.28 -8.22 18.75
CA THR A 4 7.17 -9.36 19.05
C THR A 4 8.62 -8.92 19.16
N LEU A 5 9.03 -7.95 18.35
CA LEU A 5 10.41 -7.45 18.28
C LEU A 5 10.61 -6.17 19.09
N GLN A 6 9.60 -5.70 19.83
CA GLN A 6 9.68 -4.44 20.58
C GLN A 6 10.87 -4.38 21.55
N PRO A 7 11.22 -5.45 22.31
CA PRO A 7 12.38 -5.41 23.20
C PRO A 7 13.72 -5.29 22.45
N GLU A 8 13.74 -5.74 21.19
CA GLU A 8 14.94 -5.83 20.35
C GLU A 8 15.13 -4.55 19.51
N ILE A 9 14.13 -3.66 19.49
CA ILE A 9 14.18 -2.36 18.82
C ILE A 9 14.65 -1.30 19.83
N PRO A 10 15.64 -0.46 19.49
CA PRO A 10 16.40 -0.40 18.24
C PRO A 10 17.75 -1.15 18.26
N GLU A 11 18.14 -1.75 19.40
CA GLU A 11 19.48 -2.32 19.63
C GLU A 11 19.90 -3.35 18.54
N TYR A 12 18.97 -4.24 18.16
CA TYR A 12 19.26 -5.37 17.27
C TYR A 12 18.50 -5.30 15.94
N THR A 13 17.40 -4.54 15.83
CA THR A 13 16.63 -4.42 14.59
C THR A 13 15.81 -3.13 14.51
N VAL A 14 15.56 -2.65 13.28
CA VAL A 14 14.63 -1.56 12.97
C VAL A 14 13.78 -1.99 11.77
N PRO A 15 12.68 -2.74 11.98
CA PRO A 15 11.94 -3.45 10.91
C PRO A 15 11.13 -2.54 9.97
N TYR A 16 11.32 -1.22 10.06
CA TYR A 16 10.68 -0.21 9.22
C TYR A 16 11.69 0.80 8.64
N LEU A 17 13.00 0.56 8.78
CA LEU A 17 14.03 1.47 8.27
C LEU A 17 14.21 1.36 6.75
N ASP A 18 14.13 0.14 6.20
CA ASP A 18 14.30 -0.11 4.77
C ASP A 18 12.96 -0.30 4.06
N ASP A 19 12.32 -1.47 4.22
CA ASP A 19 11.11 -1.81 3.48
C ASP A 19 9.96 -2.24 4.40
N VAL A 20 8.77 -1.74 4.08
CA VAL A 20 7.52 -2.23 4.66
C VAL A 20 6.79 -3.03 3.61
N ASN A 21 6.65 -4.34 3.85
CA ASN A 21 5.82 -5.18 2.98
C ASN A 21 4.36 -4.71 3.03
N VAL A 22 3.89 -4.11 1.94
CA VAL A 22 2.49 -3.74 1.77
C VAL A 22 1.84 -4.70 0.80
N LYS A 23 0.70 -5.27 1.18
CA LYS A 23 -0.07 -6.10 0.28
C LYS A 23 -0.56 -5.27 -0.91
N GLY A 24 -0.28 -5.76 -2.11
CA GLY A 24 -0.75 -5.12 -3.35
C GLY A 24 -2.28 -5.03 -3.44
N PRO A 25 -2.80 -4.26 -4.40
CA PRO A 25 -4.23 -4.15 -4.62
C PRO A 25 -4.87 -5.53 -4.88
N PRO A 26 -6.06 -5.82 -4.31
CA PRO A 26 -6.72 -7.12 -4.44
C PRO A 26 -7.28 -7.38 -5.85
N THR A 27 -7.52 -6.32 -6.61
CA THR A 27 -7.97 -6.36 -8.01
C THR A 27 -7.41 -5.15 -8.75
N ARG A 28 -7.32 -5.25 -10.07
CA ARG A 28 -6.94 -4.12 -10.94
C ARG A 28 -8.15 -3.45 -11.60
N TYR A 29 -9.36 -3.97 -11.39
CA TYR A 29 -10.58 -3.49 -12.05
C TYR A 29 -10.44 -3.47 -13.58
N GLU A 30 -10.05 -4.61 -14.16
CA GLU A 30 -9.87 -4.75 -15.61
C GLU A 30 -11.22 -4.66 -16.33
N LEU A 31 -11.24 -3.94 -17.45
CA LEU A 31 -12.44 -3.79 -18.28
C LEU A 31 -12.44 -4.84 -19.40
N SER A 32 -13.63 -5.24 -19.86
CA SER A 32 -13.78 -6.25 -20.91
C SER A 32 -13.16 -5.85 -22.26
N GLY A 33 -13.05 -4.55 -22.54
CA GLY A 33 -12.38 -3.99 -23.73
C GLY A 33 -10.88 -3.74 -23.56
N GLY A 34 -10.30 -4.17 -22.44
CA GLY A 34 -8.94 -3.82 -22.04
C GLY A 34 -8.89 -2.51 -21.21
N GLY A 35 -7.75 -2.28 -20.58
CA GLY A 35 -7.59 -1.17 -19.64
C GLY A 35 -8.18 -1.46 -18.25
N PHE A 36 -8.35 -0.41 -17.46
CA PHE A 36 -8.72 -0.49 -16.05
C PHE A 36 -9.71 0.62 -15.67
N GLU A 37 -10.51 0.40 -14.63
CA GLU A 37 -11.29 1.50 -14.04
C GLU A 37 -10.37 2.62 -13.56
N CYS A 38 -10.79 3.86 -13.84
CA CYS A 38 -10.18 5.08 -13.32
C CYS A 38 -11.13 5.79 -12.35
N ILE A 39 -10.60 6.72 -11.56
CA ILE A 39 -11.42 7.56 -10.68
C ILE A 39 -12.35 8.42 -11.55
N ALA A 40 -13.64 8.44 -11.25
CA ALA A 40 -14.63 9.16 -12.05
C ALA A 40 -14.32 10.65 -12.23
N THR A 41 -13.77 11.30 -11.21
CA THR A 41 -13.39 12.73 -11.25
C THR A 41 -11.97 12.97 -11.78
N ASN A 42 -11.17 11.92 -11.98
CA ASN A 42 -9.82 12.00 -12.54
C ASN A 42 -9.49 10.72 -13.31
N ALA A 43 -9.88 10.70 -14.58
CA ALA A 43 -9.69 9.55 -15.47
C ALA A 43 -8.22 9.20 -15.76
N GLY A 44 -7.26 10.05 -15.36
CA GLY A 44 -5.83 9.76 -15.47
C GLY A 44 -5.30 8.80 -14.41
N ILE A 45 -6.07 8.57 -13.33
CA ILE A 45 -5.65 7.72 -12.20
C ILE A 45 -6.47 6.45 -12.19
N ARG A 46 -5.79 5.31 -12.31
CA ARG A 46 -6.41 3.98 -12.15
C ARG A 46 -6.86 3.81 -10.70
N ARG A 47 -8.09 3.34 -10.53
CA ARG A 47 -8.76 3.22 -9.23
C ARG A 47 -7.93 2.42 -8.21
N PHE A 48 -7.44 1.25 -8.61
CA PHE A 48 -6.69 0.36 -7.71
C PHE A 48 -5.35 0.94 -7.26
N ILE A 49 -4.73 1.83 -8.05
CA ILE A 49 -3.48 2.51 -7.65
C ILE A 49 -3.79 3.50 -6.54
N TRP A 50 -4.85 4.29 -6.70
CA TRP A 50 -5.27 5.25 -5.69
C TRP A 50 -5.64 4.57 -4.37
N GLU A 51 -6.45 3.51 -4.42
CA GLU A 51 -6.83 2.74 -3.22
C GLU A 51 -5.60 2.14 -2.52
N HIS A 52 -4.60 1.66 -3.29
CA HIS A 52 -3.35 1.15 -2.70
C HIS A 52 -2.53 2.28 -2.05
N LEU A 53 -2.43 3.46 -2.66
CA LEU A 53 -1.77 4.61 -2.06
C LEU A 53 -2.46 5.09 -0.78
N GLN A 54 -3.78 4.94 -0.66
CA GLN A 54 -4.48 5.21 0.61
C GLN A 54 -4.05 4.25 1.73
N ASN A 55 -3.83 2.96 1.40
CA ASN A 55 -3.30 2.00 2.36
C ASN A 55 -1.85 2.32 2.76
N VAL A 56 -1.00 2.66 1.78
CA VAL A 56 0.39 3.09 2.04
C VAL A 56 0.42 4.32 2.93
N ASN A 57 -0.38 5.34 2.61
CA ASN A 57 -0.49 6.55 3.43
C ASN A 57 -0.91 6.20 4.87
N ARG A 58 -1.92 5.34 5.04
CA ARG A 58 -2.34 4.88 6.38
C ARG A 58 -1.23 4.16 7.15
N ILE A 59 -0.36 3.41 6.48
CA ILE A 59 0.75 2.68 7.10
C ILE A 59 1.89 3.62 7.49
N LEU A 60 2.21 4.59 6.62
CA LEU A 60 3.34 5.50 6.83
C LEU A 60 3.03 6.67 7.77
N THR A 61 1.78 7.13 7.84
CA THR A 61 1.42 8.36 8.55
C THR A 61 0.57 8.15 9.81
N ARG A 62 0.41 6.93 10.31
CA ARG A 62 -0.33 6.65 11.56
C ARG A 62 0.55 6.03 12.63
#